data_AF-A0A4Q4BJY1-F1
#
_entry.id   AF-A0A4Q4BJY1-F1
#
_cell.length_a   1.000
_cell.length_b   1.000
_cell.length_c   1.000
_cell.angle_alpha   90.00
_cell.angle_beta   90.00
_cell.angle_gamma   90.00
#
_symmetry.space_group_name_H-M   'P 1'
#
loop_
_entity.id
_entity.type
_entity.pdbx_description
1 polymer ?
#
loop_
_entity_poly.entity_id
_entity_poly.type
_entity_poly.pdbx_seq_one_letter_code
_entity_poly.pdbx_strand_id
1 'polypeptide(L)'
;MTSRRLFLLGVSALALSACSSTGRSRLADGKVVIQVDEPWATWYAAKTDEPYPVPAVDLRRIPQQFWRQEVDYVSSYAPGSIVVSTAERYLYLIQPNDRALRYG
;
A
#
# COMPACT_ATOMS: atom_id res chain seq x y z
N MET A 1 -1.00 -21.73 -53.93
CA MET A 1 -0.58 -22.47 -52.73
C MET A 1 -0.09 -21.47 -51.69
N THR A 2 -1.01 -21.01 -50.84
CA THR A 2 -0.77 -19.96 -49.85
C THR A 2 0.08 -20.51 -48.70
N SER A 3 1.24 -19.88 -48.48
CA SER A 3 2.30 -20.34 -47.61
C SER A 3 1.91 -20.21 -46.13
N ARG A 4 1.76 -21.36 -45.45
CA ARG A 4 1.57 -21.48 -43.99
C ARG A 4 2.68 -20.81 -43.17
N ARG A 5 3.83 -20.51 -43.80
CA ARG A 5 5.00 -19.91 -43.14
C ARG A 5 4.89 -18.39 -42.98
N LEU A 6 4.08 -17.71 -43.79
CA LEU A 6 3.90 -16.25 -43.68
C LEU A 6 2.98 -15.88 -42.50
N PHE A 7 2.11 -16.79 -42.06
CA PHE A 7 1.16 -16.52 -40.98
C PHE A 7 1.82 -16.57 -39.58
N LEU A 8 2.94 -17.30 -39.43
CA LEU A 8 3.62 -17.47 -38.13
C LEU A 8 4.57 -16.31 -37.78
N LEU A 9 4.94 -15.45 -38.73
CA LEU A 9 5.79 -14.28 -38.47
C LEU A 9 5.00 -13.03 -38.04
N GLY A 10 3.68 -12.99 -38.25
CA GLY A 10 2.85 -11.84 -37.87
C GLY A 10 2.39 -11.82 -36.41
N VAL A 11 2.36 -12.98 -35.75
CA VAL A 11 1.73 -13.12 -34.42
C VAL A 11 2.66 -12.70 -33.27
N SER A 12 3.98 -12.74 -33.47
CA SER A 12 4.97 -12.41 -32.43
C SER A 12 5.06 -10.92 -32.10
N ALA A 13 4.60 -10.03 -32.96
CA ALA A 13 4.68 -8.57 -32.74
C ALA A 13 3.60 -8.02 -31.77
N LEU A 14 2.52 -8.77 -31.51
CA LEU A 14 1.41 -8.30 -30.67
C LEU A 14 1.51 -8.74 -29.20
N ALA A 15 2.47 -9.61 -28.85
CA ALA A 15 2.54 -10.21 -27.51
C ALA A 15 3.33 -9.40 -26.46
N LEU A 16 4.06 -8.33 -26.85
CA LEU A 16 4.93 -7.59 -25.92
C LEU A 16 4.31 -6.36 -25.24
N SER A 17 3.09 -5.94 -25.59
CA SER A 17 2.49 -4.73 -25.00
C SER A 17 1.69 -4.96 -23.71
N ALA A 18 1.69 -6.16 -23.14
CA ALA A 18 0.83 -6.50 -21.99
C ALA A 18 1.44 -6.18 -20.60
N CYS A 19 2.73 -5.83 -20.51
CA CYS A 19 3.39 -5.65 -19.22
C CYS A 19 3.34 -4.22 -18.64
N SER A 20 2.71 -3.25 -19.31
CA SER A 20 2.59 -1.87 -18.80
C SER A 20 1.16 -1.49 -18.41
N SER A 21 0.38 -2.44 -17.88
CA SER A 21 -0.85 -2.10 -17.18
C SER A 21 -0.52 -1.61 -15.77
N THR A 22 0.07 -0.42 -15.69
CA THR A 22 0.06 0.36 -14.44
C THR A 22 -1.39 0.81 -14.26
N GLY A 23 -2.16 -0.01 -13.54
CA GLY A 23 -3.55 0.23 -13.21
C GLY A 23 -3.68 1.57 -12.51
N ARG A 24 -4.10 2.58 -13.27
CA ARG A 24 -4.54 3.87 -12.74
C ARG A 24 -5.86 3.61 -12.04
N SER A 25 -5.81 3.21 -10.77
CA SER A 25 -6.98 3.08 -9.91
C SER A 25 -7.63 4.45 -9.79
N ARG A 26 -8.57 4.76 -10.69
CA ARG A 26 -9.51 5.85 -10.49
C ARG A 26 -10.37 5.43 -9.31
N LEU A 27 -10.05 5.95 -8.13
CA LEU A 27 -10.88 5.86 -6.93
C LEU A 27 -12.22 6.53 -7.26
N ALA A 28 -13.21 5.72 -7.64
CA ALA A 28 -14.52 6.15 -8.11
C ALA A 28 -15.51 6.40 -6.96
N ASP A 29 -15.04 6.60 -5.73
CA ASP A 29 -15.89 6.46 -4.53
C ASP A 29 -16.06 7.73 -3.68
N GLY A 30 -15.71 8.92 -4.20
CA GLY A 30 -15.94 10.19 -3.47
C GLY A 30 -15.22 10.33 -2.12
N LYS A 31 -14.45 9.33 -1.69
CA LYS A 31 -13.60 9.39 -0.50
C LYS A 31 -12.48 10.38 -0.79
N VAL A 32 -12.48 11.48 -0.05
CA VAL A 32 -11.38 12.45 -0.04
C VAL A 32 -10.17 11.77 0.60
N VAL A 33 -9.50 10.90 -0.15
CA VAL A 33 -8.19 10.35 0.23
C VAL A 33 -7.18 11.24 -0.44
N ILE A 34 -6.31 11.84 0.38
CA ILE A 34 -5.18 12.56 -0.16
C ILE A 34 -4.25 11.50 -0.75
N GLN A 35 -4.11 11.54 -2.08
CA GLN A 35 -3.46 10.49 -2.85
C GLN A 35 -1.98 10.36 -2.43
N VAL A 36 -1.72 9.34 -1.61
CA VAL A 36 -0.40 8.77 -1.38
C VAL A 36 -0.43 7.42 -2.10
N ASP A 37 0.55 7.15 -2.96
CA ASP A 37 0.64 5.94 -3.78
C ASP A 37 1.07 4.71 -2.97
N GLU A 38 0.46 4.51 -1.81
CA GLU A 38 0.77 3.45 -0.86
C GLU A 38 -0.51 2.66 -0.54
N PRO A 39 -0.52 1.31 -0.65
CA PRO A 39 -1.73 0.50 -0.43
C PRO A 39 -2.36 0.72 0.96
N TRP A 40 -1.53 0.94 1.98
CA TRP A 40 -1.98 1.16 3.35
C TRP A 40 -2.59 2.55 3.58
N ALA A 41 -2.35 3.53 2.70
CA ALA A 41 -2.86 4.90 2.87
C ALA A 41 -4.39 4.95 2.89
N THR A 42 -5.05 4.01 2.22
CA THR A 42 -6.51 3.85 2.22
C THR A 42 -7.08 3.64 3.64
N TRP A 43 -6.27 3.16 4.59
CA TRP A 43 -6.71 2.97 5.99
C TRP A 43 -6.97 4.30 6.71
N TYR A 44 -6.42 5.40 6.17
CA TYR A 44 -6.59 6.77 6.67
C TYR A 44 -7.62 7.58 5.87
N ALA A 45 -8.40 6.91 5.01
CA ALA A 45 -9.50 7.51 4.27
C ALA A 45 -10.66 7.93 5.19
N ALA A 46 -11.51 8.83 4.70
CA ALA A 46 -12.73 9.20 5.40
C ALA A 46 -13.66 7.98 5.58
N LYS A 47 -14.29 7.90 6.74
CA LYS A 47 -15.34 6.94 7.07
C LYS A 47 -16.64 7.71 7.28
N THR A 48 -17.43 7.81 6.21
CA THR A 48 -18.68 8.60 6.17
C THR A 48 -19.90 7.83 6.63
N ASP A 49 -19.83 6.50 6.63
CA ASP A 49 -20.98 5.61 6.80
C ASP A 49 -21.22 5.20 8.26
N GLU A 50 -20.43 5.75 9.18
CA GLU A 50 -20.52 5.51 10.63
C GLU A 50 -21.42 6.58 11.30
N PRO A 51 -22.10 6.28 12.42
CA PRO A 51 -22.93 7.26 13.13
C PRO A 51 -22.21 8.55 13.51
N TYR A 52 -20.89 8.46 13.69
CA TYR A 52 -19.99 9.58 13.91
C TYR A 52 -18.93 9.57 12.79
N PRO A 53 -19.12 10.35 11.70
CA PRO A 53 -18.22 10.32 10.57
C PRO A 53 -16.78 10.70 10.96
N VAL A 54 -15.81 9.92 10.49
CA VAL A 54 -14.38 10.19 10.69
C VAL A 54 -13.82 10.83 9.42
N PRO A 55 -13.27 12.07 9.48
CA PRO A 55 -12.66 12.70 8.31
C PRO A 55 -11.36 11.99 7.91
N ALA A 56 -10.98 12.13 6.64
CA ALA A 56 -9.69 11.62 6.18
C ALA A 56 -8.52 12.37 6.81
N VAL A 57 -7.39 11.68 6.95
CA VAL A 57 -6.13 12.29 7.40
C VAL A 57 -5.31 12.74 6.20
N ASP A 58 -4.82 13.98 6.22
CA ASP A 58 -3.83 14.46 5.25
C ASP A 58 -2.43 13.99 5.62
N LEU A 59 -2.03 12.85 5.06
CA LEU A 59 -0.70 12.26 5.28
C LEU A 59 0.45 13.17 4.83
N ARG A 60 0.24 14.14 3.92
CA ARG A 60 1.29 15.08 3.48
C ARG A 60 1.67 16.08 4.57
N ARG A 61 0.81 16.25 5.58
CA ARG A 61 1.11 17.08 6.76
C ARG A 61 1.94 16.34 7.80
N ILE A 62 2.13 15.03 7.64
CA ILE A 62 2.89 14.18 8.54
C ILE A 62 4.25 13.90 7.87
N PRO A 63 5.38 14.20 8.54
CA PRO A 63 6.70 13.84 8.02
C PRO A 63 6.79 12.35 7.67
N GLN A 64 7.40 12.03 6.53
CA GLN A 64 7.43 10.66 5.99
C GLN A 64 8.09 9.64 6.93
N GLN A 65 9.00 10.07 7.82
CA GLN A 65 9.61 9.18 8.82
C GLN A 65 8.60 8.60 9.83
N PHE A 66 7.43 9.25 9.96
CA PHE A 66 6.35 8.89 10.89
C PHE A 66 5.20 8.16 10.19
N TRP A 67 5.34 7.89 8.90
CA TRP A 67 4.38 7.06 8.19
C TRP A 67 4.47 5.61 8.66
N ARG A 68 3.40 4.86 8.43
CA ARG A 68 3.39 3.42 8.68
C ARG A 68 4.49 2.77 7.85
N GLN A 69 5.37 2.03 8.51
CA GLN A 69 6.48 1.33 7.86
C GLN A 69 6.64 -0.07 8.43
N GLU A 70 6.99 -1.04 7.60
CA GLU A 70 7.47 -2.32 8.09
C GLU A 70 8.98 -2.23 8.32
N VAL A 71 9.43 -2.63 9.50
CA VAL A 71 10.83 -2.54 9.92
C VAL A 71 11.30 -3.88 10.47
N ASP A 72 12.61 -4.09 10.46
CA ASP A 72 13.23 -5.16 11.24
C ASP A 72 13.14 -4.79 12.72
N TYR A 73 12.70 -5.73 13.55
CA TYR A 73 12.48 -5.52 14.97
C TYR A 73 12.56 -6.85 15.72
N VAL A 74 13.75 -7.16 16.23
CA VAL A 74 13.97 -8.35 17.07
C VAL A 74 13.34 -8.10 18.44
N SER A 75 12.40 -8.94 18.81
CA SER A 75 11.58 -8.77 20.02
C SER A 75 11.38 -10.10 20.73
N SER A 76 11.34 -10.06 22.06
CA SER A 76 10.93 -11.20 22.89
C SER A 76 9.41 -11.30 23.06
N TYR A 77 8.66 -10.30 22.62
CA TYR A 77 7.20 -10.30 22.69
C TYR A 77 6.59 -11.13 21.56
N ALA A 78 5.45 -11.77 21.84
CA ALA A 78 4.75 -12.57 20.85
C ALA A 78 4.19 -11.71 19.69
N PRO A 79 4.10 -12.24 18.46
CA PRO A 79 3.41 -11.57 17.35
C PRO A 79 1.98 -11.12 17.73
N GLY A 80 1.60 -9.92 17.30
CA GLY A 80 0.35 -9.26 17.69
C GLY A 80 0.48 -8.36 18.93
N SER A 81 1.60 -8.41 19.65
CA SER A 81 1.88 -7.49 20.76
C SER A 81 2.10 -6.07 20.25
N ILE A 82 1.72 -5.08 21.08
CA ILE A 82 2.01 -3.67 20.84
C ILE A 82 3.08 -3.21 21.82
N VAL A 83 4.17 -2.66 21.31
CA VAL A 83 5.24 -2.03 22.10
C VAL A 83 5.21 -0.53 21.85
N VAL A 84 5.17 0.26 22.91
CA VAL A 84 5.20 1.73 22.83
C VAL A 84 6.56 2.22 23.31
N SER A 85 7.37 2.75 22.39
CA SER A 85 8.64 3.40 22.72
C SER A 85 8.43 4.90 22.86
N THR A 86 8.28 5.37 24.10
CA THR A 86 8.08 6.80 24.38
C THR A 86 9.33 7.65 24.12
N ALA A 87 10.51 7.05 24.20
CA ALA A 87 11.79 7.71 23.92
C ALA A 87 11.91 8.08 22.43
N GLU A 88 11.54 7.16 21.54
CA GLU A 88 11.59 7.38 20.09
C GLU A 88 10.29 8.00 19.55
N ARG A 89 9.21 7.95 20.34
CA ARG A 89 7.84 8.34 19.96
C ARG A 89 7.25 7.47 18.85
N TYR A 90 7.62 6.20 18.86
CA TYR A 90 7.09 5.19 17.96
C TYR A 90 6.26 4.12 18.70
N LEU A 91 5.28 3.57 18.00
CA LEU A 91 4.55 2.36 18.34
C LEU A 91 4.92 1.25 17.37
N TYR A 92 5.17 0.06 17.89
CA TYR A 92 5.52 -1.13 17.13
C TYR A 92 4.47 -2.22 17.34
N LEU A 93 3.82 -2.65 16.25
CA LEU A 93 2.99 -3.86 16.23
C LEU A 93 3.87 -5.03 15.78
N ILE A 94 4.14 -5.97 16.69
CA ILE A 94 5.05 -7.09 16.46
C ILE A 94 4.46 -8.06 15.43
N GLN A 95 5.25 -8.42 14.43
CA GLN A 95 4.95 -9.41 13.41
C GLN A 95 5.86 -10.65 13.58
N PRO A 96 5.55 -11.79 12.94
CA PRO A 96 6.48 -12.91 12.85
C PRO A 96 7.78 -12.54 12.12
N ASN A 97 8.80 -13.40 12.24
CA ASN A 97 10.09 -13.30 11.54
C ASN A 97 10.92 -12.04 11.87
N ASP A 98 10.92 -11.62 13.14
CA ASP A 98 11.66 -10.45 13.62
C ASP A 98 11.31 -9.15 12.89
N ARG A 99 10.02 -8.97 12.58
CA ARG A 99 9.47 -7.78 11.93
C ARG A 99 8.47 -7.05 12.81
N ALA A 100 8.24 -5.77 12.54
CA ALA A 100 7.15 -5.00 13.13
C ALA A 100 6.57 -3.99 12.14
N LEU A 101 5.29 -3.63 12.32
CA LEU A 101 4.74 -2.39 11.76
C LEU A 101 5.00 -1.26 12.74
N ARG A 102 5.75 -0.25 12.32
CA ARG A 102 6.04 0.96 13.07
C ARG A 102 5.06 2.08 12.70
N TYR A 103 4.59 2.81 13.71
CA TYR A 103 3.71 3.99 13.63
C TYR A 103 4.22 5.10 14.53
N GLY A 104 3.77 6.33 14.30
CA GLY A 104 4.08 7.49 15.15
C GLY A 104 5.11 8.38 14.52
#